data_AF-A0A2A2E3A8-F1
#
_entry.id   AF-A0A2A2E3A8-F1
#
_cell.length_a   1.000
_cell.length_b   1.000
_cell.length_c   1.000
_cell.angle_alpha   90.00
_cell.angle_beta   90.00
_cell.angle_gamma   90.00
#
_symmetry.space_group_name_H-M   'P 1'
#
loop_
_entity.id
_entity.type
_entity.pdbx_description
1 polymer ?
#
loop_
_entity_poly.entity_id
_entity_poly.type
_entity_poly.pdbx_seq_one_letter_code
_entity_poly.pdbx_strand_id
1 'polypeptide(L)' 'MKKPLSLALVFTSAAAVALFAGCSSNGVIGSTAATLVARYCAAPEIGRAALREVIATSTAPNRIRVECAADAL' A
#
# COMPACT_ATOMS: atom_id res chain seq x y z
N MET A 1 33.08 11.79 -37.36
CA MET A 1 31.91 12.30 -36.60
C MET A 1 31.07 11.11 -36.15
N LYS A 2 31.21 10.62 -34.91
CA LYS A 2 30.59 9.36 -34.40
C LYS A 2 29.95 9.58 -33.01
N LYS A 3 29.00 10.51 -32.86
CA LYS A 3 28.40 10.85 -31.55
C LYS A 3 26.86 11.03 -31.44
N PRO A 4 26.00 10.79 -32.45
CA PRO A 4 24.55 10.88 -32.19
C PRO A 4 23.92 9.57 -31.68
N LEU A 5 24.54 8.41 -31.94
CA LEU A 5 23.94 7.10 -31.64
C LEU A 5 23.95 6.75 -30.14
N SER A 6 24.95 7.23 -29.38
CA SER A 6 25.08 6.93 -27.94
C SER A 6 24.09 7.71 -27.06
N LEU A 7 23.63 8.88 -27.51
CA LEU A 7 22.71 9.73 -26.72
C LEU A 7 21.27 9.19 -26.77
N ALA A 8 20.84 8.68 -27.93
CA ALA A 8 19.52 8.10 -28.12
C ALA A 8 19.33 6.81 -27.29
N LEU A 9 20.37 5.99 -27.15
CA LEU A 9 20.34 4.75 -26.36
C LEU A 9 20.23 5.01 -24.84
N VAL A 10 20.80 6.11 -24.35
CA VAL A 10 20.71 6.51 -22.94
C VAL A 10 19.32 7.08 -22.62
N PHE A 11 18.70 7.79 -23.57
CA PHE A 11 17.38 8.36 -23.38
C PHE A 11 16.28 7.30 -23.35
N THR A 12 16.37 6.26 -24.19
CA THR A 12 15.41 5.16 -24.21
C THR A 12 15.51 4.26 -22.98
N SER A 13 16.70 4.07 -22.43
CA SER A 13 16.90 3.29 -21.20
C SER A 13 16.42 4.01 -19.94
N ALA A 14 16.56 5.34 -19.84
CA ALA A 14 16.06 6.11 -18.71
C ALA A 14 14.51 6.10 -18.60
N ALA A 15 13.81 6.15 -19.74
CA ALA A 15 12.35 6.06 -19.77
C ALA A 15 11.83 4.69 -19.29
N ALA A 16 12.54 3.60 -19.60
CA ALA A 16 12.19 2.27 -19.13
C ALA A 16 12.31 2.17 -17.60
N VAL A 17 13.38 2.71 -16.99
CA VAL A 17 13.58 2.68 -15.54
C VAL A 17 12.50 3.48 -14.79
N ALA A 18 12.05 4.61 -15.34
CA ALA A 18 10.97 5.41 -14.75
C ALA A 18 9.61 4.68 -14.75
N LEU A 19 9.33 3.87 -15.78
CA LEU A 19 8.12 3.05 -15.85
C LEU A 19 8.14 1.88 -14.85
N PHE A 20 9.31 1.30 -14.57
CA PHE A 20 9.45 0.24 -13.57
C PHE A 20 9.44 0.75 -12.12
N ALA A 21 9.81 2.01 -11.87
CA ALA A 21 9.71 2.61 -10.55
C ALA A 21 8.25 2.79 -10.07
N GLY A 22 7.31 2.98 -11.01
CA GLY A 22 5.87 3.11 -10.72
C GLY A 22 5.16 1.81 -10.31
N CYS A 23 5.74 0.64 -10.59
CA CYS A 23 5.26 -0.66 -10.12
C CYS A 23 5.76 -1.01 -8.71
N SER A 24 6.31 -0.05 -7.97
CA SER A 24 6.80 -0.28 -6.62
C SER A 24 5.66 -0.76 -5.72
N SER A 25 5.79 -1.99 -5.21
CA SER A 25 4.91 -2.66 -4.24
C SER A 25 4.53 -1.77 -3.04
N ASN A 26 5.34 -0.77 -2.71
CA ASN A 26 5.07 0.23 -1.68
C ASN A 26 3.74 0.96 -1.87
N GLY A 27 3.33 1.28 -3.12
CA GLY A 27 2.04 1.94 -3.38
C GLY A 27 0.84 1.02 -3.15
N VAL A 28 1.01 -0.27 -3.44
CA VAL A 28 -0.04 -1.28 -3.25
C VAL A 28 -0.22 -1.58 -1.76
N ILE A 29 0.87 -1.71 -1.00
CA ILE A 29 0.82 -1.93 0.45
C ILE A 29 0.15 -0.74 1.15
N GLY A 30 0.52 0.49 0.81
CA GLY A 30 -0.08 1.68 1.39
C GLY A 30 -1.58 1.80 1.09
N SER A 31 -1.98 1.58 -0.16
CA SER A 31 -3.39 1.69 -0.57
C SER A 31 -4.27 0.59 0.02
N THR A 32 -3.76 -0.64 0.15
CA THR A 32 -4.47 -1.75 0.81
C THR A 32 -4.62 -1.51 2.31
N ALA A 33 -3.58 -1.02 2.99
CA ALA A 33 -3.66 -0.64 4.40
C ALA A 33 -4.68 0.50 4.63
N ALA A 34 -4.65 1.55 3.79
CA ALA A 34 -5.60 2.65 3.87
C ALA A 34 -7.06 2.16 3.67
N THR A 35 -7.28 1.27 2.71
CA THR A 35 -8.60 0.69 2.47
C THR A 35 -9.09 -0.15 3.64
N LEU A 36 -8.22 -0.98 4.23
CA LEU A 36 -8.54 -1.77 5.42
C LEU A 36 -8.98 -0.88 6.59
N VAL A 37 -8.20 0.17 6.90
CA VAL A 37 -8.50 1.11 7.99
C VAL A 37 -9.84 1.80 7.72
N ALA A 38 -10.08 2.29 6.50
CA ALA A 38 -11.32 2.97 6.13
C ALA A 38 -12.55 2.05 6.32
N ARG A 39 -12.47 0.79 5.89
CA ARG A 39 -13.57 -0.17 6.03
C ARG A 39 -13.78 -0.58 7.49
N TYR A 40 -12.70 -0.81 8.23
CA TYR A 40 -12.76 -1.16 9.64
C TYR A 40 -13.41 -0.01 10.45
N CYS A 41 -12.98 1.23 10.23
CA CYS A 41 -13.48 2.39 10.99
C CYS A 41 -14.88 2.87 10.58
N ALA A 42 -15.36 2.47 9.39
CA ALA A 42 -16.74 2.72 8.98
C ALA A 42 -17.75 1.76 9.62
N ALA A 43 -17.30 0.63 10.18
CA ALA A 43 -18.18 -0.33 10.82
C ALA A 43 -18.63 0.16 12.22
N PRO A 44 -19.87 -0.14 12.64
CA PRO A 44 -20.31 0.13 14.01
C PRO A 44 -19.49 -0.68 15.02
N GLU A 45 -19.47 -0.27 16.28
CA GLU A 45 -18.64 -0.87 17.35
C GLU A 45 -18.74 -2.40 17.40
N ILE A 46 -19.97 -2.95 17.39
CA ILE A 46 -20.20 -4.40 17.40
C ILE A 46 -19.55 -5.08 16.18
N GLY A 47 -19.63 -4.46 15.01
CA GLY A 47 -18.97 -4.96 13.80
C GLY A 47 -17.45 -4.95 13.91
N ARG A 48 -16.89 -3.89 14.51
CA ARG A 48 -15.44 -3.79 14.76
C ARG A 48 -14.94 -4.84 15.75
N ALA A 49 -15.72 -5.17 16.78
CA ALA A 49 -15.38 -6.23 17.71
C ALA A 49 -15.30 -7.60 17.02
N ALA A 50 -16.28 -7.95 16.18
CA ALA A 50 -16.25 -9.19 15.41
C ALA A 50 -15.08 -9.22 14.41
N LEU A 51 -14.82 -8.10 13.72
CA LEU A 51 -13.74 -8.00 12.75
C LEU A 51 -12.36 -8.12 13.42
N ARG A 52 -12.21 -7.57 14.64
CA ARG A 52 -10.97 -7.67 15.43
C ARG A 52 -10.60 -9.13 15.74
N GLU A 53 -11.58 -9.97 16.06
CA GLU A 53 -11.34 -11.40 16.33
C GLU A 53 -10.89 -12.15 15.08
N VAL A 54 -11.54 -11.90 13.95
CA VAL A 54 -11.18 -12.51 12.66
C VAL A 54 -9.77 -12.09 12.24
N ILE A 55 -9.44 -10.80 12.36
CA ILE A 55 -8.10 -10.29 12.06
C ILE A 55 -7.08 -10.95 12.99
N ALA A 56 -7.32 -10.96 14.30
CA ALA A 56 -6.38 -11.53 15.28
C ALA A 56 -6.09 -13.02 15.00
N THR A 57 -7.11 -13.79 14.65
CA THR A 57 -6.97 -15.21 14.28
C THR A 57 -6.21 -15.36 12.97
N SER A 58 -6.56 -14.58 11.95
CA SER A 58 -5.99 -14.70 10.60
C SER A 58 -4.54 -14.23 10.52
N THR A 59 -4.13 -13.34 11.42
CA THR A 59 -2.77 -12.79 11.42
C THR A 59 -1.85 -13.48 12.41
N ALA A 60 -2.34 -14.42 13.22
CA ALA A 60 -1.54 -15.12 14.21
C ALA A 60 -0.28 -15.76 13.58
N PRO A 61 0.89 -15.73 14.26
CA PRO A 61 1.13 -15.17 15.60
C PRO A 61 1.33 -13.64 15.61
N ASN A 62 1.23 -12.98 14.46
CA ASN A 62 1.39 -11.54 14.31
C ASN A 62 0.12 -10.77 14.72
N ARG A 63 0.30 -9.47 14.96
CA ARG A 63 -0.76 -8.57 15.43
C ARG A 63 -0.86 -7.37 14.51
N ILE A 64 -2.09 -6.98 14.18
CA ILE A 64 -2.42 -5.74 13.50
C ILE A 64 -3.24 -4.88 14.45
N ARG A 65 -2.85 -3.61 14.63
CA ARG A 65 -3.59 -2.62 15.43
C ARG A 65 -4.16 -1.56 14.49
N VAL A 66 -5.47 -1.35 14.57
CA VAL A 66 -6.20 -0.33 13.83
C VAL A 66 -6.79 0.66 14.83
N GLU A 67 -6.47 1.93 14.66
CA GLU A 67 -6.95 3.03 15.49
C GLU A 67 -7.87 3.93 14.66
N CYS A 68 -9.09 4.16 15.15
CA CYS A 68 -10.07 5.00 14.48
C CYS A 68 -10.16 6.34 15.18
N ALA A 69 -10.20 7.43 14.41
CA ALA A 69 -10.28 8.79 14.96
C ALA A 69 -11.48 8.99 15.89
N ALA A 70 -12.60 8.32 15.62
CA ALA A 70 -13.82 8.40 16.41
C ALA A 70 -13.70 7.76 17.82
N ASP A 71 -12.70 6.92 18.07
CA ASP A 71 -12.48 6.29 19.38
C ASP A 71 -11.67 7.18 20.34
N ALA A 72 -11.09 8.27 19.84
CA ALA A 72 -10.23 9.18 20.61
C ALA A 72 -10.97 10.41 21.15
N LEU A 73 -12.30 10.48 20.93
CA LEU A 73 -13.22 11.51 21.41
C LEU A 73 -14.05 10.97 22.57
#